data_AF-A0A1U9QVS2-F1
#
_entry.id   AF-A0A1U9QVS2-F1
#
_cell.length_a   1.000
_cell.length_b   1.000
_cell.length_c   1.000
_cell.angle_alpha   90.00
_cell.angle_beta   90.00
_cell.angle_gamma   90.00
#
_symmetry.space_group_name_H-M   'P 1'
#
loop_
_entity.id
_entity.type
_entity.pdbx_description
1 polymer ?
#
loop_
_entity_poly.entity_id
_entity_poly.type
_entity_poly.pdbx_seq_one_letter_code
_entity_poly.pdbx_strand_id
1 'polypeptide(L)'
;MGYAHDYAAAIMQRGRVPMAPVDFVPNWSDGPRKAKYYPGVDSLPLPVAGYPADASLDRAFDGGAEAPGAATGEGAFDLTSLSGMLLDSYGLTGRRLGVQANTDLSALPFYPLANWSRGSASGGGLYPVSVYWVSGPSGPVTPGVHYYSTRHHTMQRLLTGDVSGEVRESLGGYGADTDQYLVLGIKYWQNSFKYNSFSFHAVSMDLGAAVQTWRMWAGARGLAIEPAMWFDEARLQRLLGVQGQEEGVFAVVPLKWAGAQGGSTPSQSPTPSPAPSPAGPGAGSVSVQLRDVERSREVFTFDALLKMQEATSAQATERPAPGALTPAATPPADPDLPVAALPAAKPMPADVRTVLRRRRSSFGRFDASRPVTGEQLAACLAASTAGSRLGGDTGTGPDGDGVRLTKLYAFVNHVEGVEPGAYEYDPDARELRLVKAGRPGEFLQRNYFLSNYNLEQAGAVLVPTIRTSAVLDAVGDRGYRLVNATIGAVAQSVYTASSALELGCGVALGFDNVSYIEELGLDATGEAPLLIMMIGNERPAPADFRYEIA
;
A
#
# COMPACT_ATOMS: atom_id res chain seq x y z
N MET A 1 4.82 -18.60 19.45
CA MET A 1 5.04 -17.26 18.87
C MET A 1 6.14 -17.38 17.84
N GLY A 2 5.90 -16.92 16.63
CA GLY A 2 6.88 -16.91 15.55
C GLY A 2 7.76 -15.65 15.61
N TYR A 3 8.71 -15.53 14.69
CA TYR A 3 9.65 -14.40 14.67
C TYR A 3 8.94 -13.06 14.39
N ALA A 4 7.76 -13.08 13.75
CA ALA A 4 7.00 -11.87 13.48
C ALA A 4 6.50 -11.17 14.76
N HIS A 5 6.19 -11.92 15.84
CA HIS A 5 5.82 -11.33 17.13
C HIS A 5 7.01 -10.55 17.73
N ASP A 6 8.20 -11.14 17.74
CA ASP A 6 9.42 -10.50 18.25
C ASP A 6 9.78 -9.26 17.42
N TYR A 7 9.69 -9.36 16.09
CA TYR A 7 9.92 -8.23 15.20
C TYR A 7 8.89 -7.12 15.42
N ALA A 8 7.59 -7.44 15.56
CA ALA A 8 6.55 -6.46 15.86
C ALA A 8 6.81 -5.75 17.19
N ALA A 9 7.20 -6.48 18.24
CA ALA A 9 7.56 -5.90 19.53
C ALA A 9 8.78 -4.95 19.42
N ALA A 10 9.81 -5.35 18.66
CA ALA A 10 10.98 -4.50 18.42
C ALA A 10 10.62 -3.22 17.66
N ILE A 11 9.69 -3.29 16.70
CA ILE A 11 9.20 -2.12 15.97
C ILE A 11 8.53 -1.13 16.91
N MET A 12 7.69 -1.60 17.83
CA MET A 12 7.00 -0.74 18.80
C MET A 12 7.96 -0.02 19.76
N GLN A 13 9.12 -0.63 20.05
CA GLN A 13 10.12 -0.06 20.95
C GLN A 13 11.21 0.75 20.22
N ARG A 14 11.21 0.79 18.88
CA ARG A 14 12.35 1.28 18.09
C ARG A 14 12.78 2.73 18.36
N GLY A 15 11.85 3.56 18.84
CA GLY A 15 12.12 4.94 19.25
C GLY A 15 12.92 5.06 20.55
N ARG A 16 12.86 4.03 21.40
CA ARG A 16 13.53 3.96 22.71
C ARG A 16 14.71 2.96 22.69
N VAL A 17 14.58 1.88 21.93
CA VAL A 17 15.59 0.83 21.74
C VAL A 17 15.86 0.64 20.25
N PRO A 18 16.99 1.15 19.72
CA PRO A 18 17.30 1.04 18.30
C PRO A 18 17.39 -0.41 17.82
N MET A 19 16.86 -0.69 16.63
CA MET A 19 17.02 -1.99 15.98
C MET A 19 18.43 -2.11 15.40
N ALA A 20 19.10 -3.25 15.62
CA ALA A 20 20.38 -3.54 15.00
C ALA A 20 20.24 -3.63 13.46
N PRO A 21 21.25 -3.18 12.68
CA PRO A 21 22.47 -2.50 13.11
C PRO A 21 22.23 -1.02 13.46
N VAL A 22 22.69 -0.59 14.64
CA VAL A 22 22.43 0.76 15.18
C VAL A 22 23.24 1.83 14.44
N ASP A 23 24.49 1.53 14.08
CA ASP A 23 25.42 2.50 13.50
C ASP A 23 25.48 2.45 11.96
N PHE A 24 24.48 1.84 11.31
CA PHE A 24 24.45 1.77 9.86
C PHE A 24 24.13 3.13 9.23
N VAL A 25 25.02 3.60 8.36
CA VAL A 25 24.87 4.88 7.64
C VAL A 25 24.70 4.61 6.14
N PRO A 26 23.57 5.03 5.52
CA PRO A 26 23.37 4.89 4.08
C PRO A 26 24.40 5.65 3.24
N ASN A 27 25.08 4.97 2.31
CA ASN A 27 25.97 5.60 1.34
C ASN A 27 25.21 6.09 0.09
N TRP A 28 24.68 7.32 0.12
CA TRP A 28 23.82 7.84 -0.96
C TRP A 28 24.50 7.90 -2.34
N SER A 29 25.83 7.98 -2.39
CA SER A 29 26.58 7.94 -3.65
C SER A 29 26.52 6.57 -4.32
N ASP A 30 26.40 5.50 -3.53
CA ASP A 30 26.30 4.09 -3.97
C ASP A 30 24.87 3.53 -3.79
N GLY A 31 23.86 4.42 -3.74
CA GLY A 31 22.47 3.99 -3.54
C GLY A 31 21.87 3.19 -4.71
N PRO A 32 20.75 2.49 -4.44
CA PRO A 32 20.11 1.56 -5.36
C PRO A 32 19.51 2.25 -6.59
N ARG A 33 19.32 1.47 -7.66
CA ARG A 33 18.43 1.91 -8.76
C ARG A 33 17.00 2.05 -8.26
N LYS A 34 16.32 3.12 -8.71
CA LYS A 34 14.92 3.44 -8.36
C LYS A 34 13.86 2.51 -9.00
N ALA A 35 14.29 1.59 -9.86
CA ALA A 35 13.52 0.53 -10.51
C ALA A 35 14.50 -0.57 -10.97
N LYS A 36 14.01 -1.80 -11.20
CA LYS A 36 14.81 -2.86 -11.83
C LYS A 36 15.18 -2.48 -13.26
N TYR A 37 16.32 -2.98 -13.74
CA TYR A 37 16.86 -2.72 -15.06
C TYR A 37 17.31 -4.02 -15.72
N TYR A 38 16.65 -4.36 -16.84
CA TYR A 38 16.98 -5.51 -17.67
C TYR A 38 17.55 -5.02 -19.02
N PRO A 39 18.87 -5.08 -19.24
CA PRO A 39 19.48 -4.58 -20.47
C PRO A 39 19.13 -5.45 -21.68
N GLY A 40 18.89 -4.82 -22.83
CA GLY A 40 18.64 -5.52 -24.10
C GLY A 40 17.29 -6.22 -24.22
N VAL A 41 16.36 -5.99 -23.28
CA VAL A 41 15.05 -6.63 -23.27
C VAL A 41 14.04 -5.88 -24.13
N ASP A 42 13.30 -6.64 -24.95
CA ASP A 42 12.17 -6.14 -25.74
C ASP A 42 11.14 -5.44 -24.84
N SER A 43 10.73 -4.25 -25.25
CA SER A 43 9.77 -3.43 -24.51
C SER A 43 8.53 -3.15 -25.36
N LEU A 44 7.37 -3.47 -24.80
CA LEU A 44 6.06 -3.10 -25.34
C LEU A 44 5.64 -1.75 -24.75
N PRO A 45 5.48 -0.69 -25.54
CA PRO A 45 4.87 0.56 -25.07
C PRO A 45 3.44 0.33 -24.63
N LEU A 46 3.06 0.86 -23.47
CA LEU A 46 1.68 0.78 -23.00
C LEU A 46 0.85 1.93 -23.59
N PRO A 47 -0.41 1.68 -23.99
CA PRO A 47 -1.24 2.67 -24.64
C PRO A 47 -1.67 3.78 -23.67
N VAL A 48 -1.86 5.00 -24.18
CA VAL A 48 -2.43 6.08 -23.37
C VAL A 48 -3.89 5.76 -23.05
N ALA A 49 -4.20 5.72 -21.76
CA ALA A 49 -5.57 5.47 -21.29
C ALA A 49 -6.28 6.78 -20.96
N GLY A 50 -7.51 6.97 -21.46
CA GLY A 50 -8.44 7.95 -20.88
C GLY A 50 -8.83 7.58 -19.45
N TYR A 51 -9.35 8.54 -18.68
CA TYR A 51 -9.96 8.27 -17.39
C TYR A 51 -11.29 9.04 -17.31
N PRO A 52 -12.42 8.36 -17.05
CA PRO A 52 -13.73 9.01 -17.01
C PRO A 52 -13.81 10.05 -15.88
N ALA A 53 -14.39 11.22 -16.15
CA ALA A 53 -14.54 12.28 -15.15
C ALA A 53 -15.51 11.90 -14.02
N ASP A 54 -16.46 10.99 -14.30
CA ASP A 54 -17.42 10.48 -13.34
C ASP A 54 -16.87 9.32 -12.48
N ALA A 55 -15.66 8.82 -12.76
CA ALA A 55 -14.94 7.88 -11.91
C ALA A 55 -14.29 8.64 -10.72
N SER A 56 -15.15 9.27 -9.90
CA SER A 56 -14.79 10.13 -8.78
C SER A 56 -14.21 9.36 -7.59
N LEU A 57 -13.57 10.09 -6.68
CA LEU A 57 -13.10 9.53 -5.43
C LEU A 57 -14.24 9.11 -4.50
N ASP A 58 -15.39 9.80 -4.52
CA ASP A 58 -16.61 9.36 -3.80
C ASP A 58 -17.01 7.95 -4.24
N ARG A 59 -17.12 7.70 -5.56
CA ARG A 59 -17.43 6.37 -6.09
C ARG A 59 -16.39 5.32 -5.69
N ALA A 60 -15.12 5.71 -5.60
CA ALA A 60 -14.04 4.82 -5.20
C ALA A 60 -14.19 4.32 -3.75
N PHE A 61 -14.72 5.17 -2.86
CA PHE A 61 -14.91 4.83 -1.45
C PHE A 61 -16.28 4.22 -1.16
N ASP A 62 -17.33 4.68 -1.84
CA ASP A 62 -18.69 4.14 -1.70
C ASP A 62 -18.80 2.71 -2.23
N GLY A 63 -18.07 2.37 -3.30
CA GLY A 63 -18.02 1.01 -3.85
C GLY A 63 -17.43 -0.05 -2.89
N GLY A 64 -16.91 0.37 -1.73
CA GLY A 64 -16.37 -0.51 -0.68
C GLY A 64 -17.16 -0.53 0.64
N ALA A 65 -18.18 0.33 0.80
CA ALA A 65 -18.96 0.45 2.04
C ALA A 65 -20.46 0.57 1.73
N GLU A 66 -21.22 -0.44 2.16
CA GLU A 66 -22.67 -0.33 2.45
C GLU A 66 -23.62 0.05 1.30
N ALA A 67 -23.43 -0.48 0.09
CA ALA A 67 -24.55 -0.60 -0.85
C ALA A 67 -25.07 -2.04 -0.85
N PRO A 68 -26.35 -2.31 -0.48
CA PRO A 68 -27.01 -3.56 -0.83
C PRO A 68 -27.06 -3.63 -2.36
N GLY A 69 -26.23 -4.49 -2.96
CA GLY A 69 -25.97 -4.48 -4.40
C GLY A 69 -24.72 -3.69 -4.82
N ALA A 70 -23.76 -3.47 -3.92
CA ALA A 70 -22.42 -2.96 -4.22
C ALA A 70 -21.91 -3.66 -5.47
N ALA A 71 -21.55 -2.86 -6.49
CA ALA A 71 -21.22 -3.35 -7.81
C ALA A 71 -20.24 -4.52 -7.69
N THR A 72 -20.75 -5.73 -7.88
CA THR A 72 -19.94 -6.84 -8.35
C THR A 72 -19.18 -6.26 -9.52
N GLY A 73 -17.85 -6.23 -9.50
CA GLY A 73 -17.05 -5.69 -10.59
C GLY A 73 -17.36 -6.42 -11.90
N GLU A 74 -18.45 -6.03 -12.57
CA GLU A 74 -18.93 -6.65 -13.79
C GLU A 74 -18.00 -6.30 -14.94
N GLY A 75 -17.36 -5.12 -14.86
CA GLY A 75 -16.32 -4.71 -15.77
C GLY A 75 -15.11 -5.67 -15.76
N ALA A 76 -14.40 -5.70 -16.86
CA ALA A 76 -13.19 -6.48 -17.03
C ALA A 76 -12.05 -5.57 -17.49
N PHE A 77 -10.83 -5.88 -17.05
CA PHE A 77 -9.63 -5.21 -17.51
C PHE A 77 -9.35 -5.53 -18.98
N ASP A 78 -8.71 -4.58 -19.63
CA ASP A 78 -8.10 -4.69 -20.94
C ASP A 78 -6.72 -4.00 -20.88
N LEU A 79 -5.98 -4.00 -21.98
CA LEU A 79 -4.65 -3.38 -21.99
C LEU A 79 -4.69 -1.88 -21.69
N THR A 80 -5.75 -1.18 -22.11
CA THR A 80 -5.91 0.26 -21.89
C THR A 80 -6.13 0.57 -20.41
N SER A 81 -7.04 -0.15 -19.75
CA SER A 81 -7.31 0.03 -18.32
C SER A 81 -6.11 -0.41 -17.46
N LEU A 82 -5.47 -1.54 -17.78
CA LEU A 82 -4.23 -1.94 -17.11
C LEU A 82 -3.14 -0.86 -17.25
N SER A 83 -2.93 -0.37 -18.46
CA SER A 83 -1.98 0.72 -18.75
C SER A 83 -2.25 1.96 -17.89
N GLY A 84 -3.49 2.46 -17.93
CA GLY A 84 -3.89 3.65 -17.18
C GLY A 84 -3.68 3.49 -15.67
N MET A 85 -4.05 2.33 -15.12
CA MET A 85 -3.87 2.02 -13.71
C MET A 85 -2.38 2.04 -13.33
N LEU A 86 -1.53 1.39 -14.12
CA LEU A 86 -0.09 1.34 -13.87
C LEU A 86 0.58 2.70 -14.00
N LEU A 87 0.16 3.53 -14.96
CA LEU A 87 0.68 4.89 -15.13
C LEU A 87 0.30 5.79 -13.96
N ASP A 88 -0.99 5.84 -13.64
CA ASP A 88 -1.51 6.76 -12.63
C ASP A 88 -1.11 6.34 -11.20
N SER A 89 -0.76 5.07 -10.96
CA SER A 89 -0.29 4.57 -9.66
C SER A 89 1.23 4.61 -9.49
N TYR A 90 1.97 3.85 -10.30
CA TYR A 90 3.40 3.58 -10.12
C TYR A 90 4.28 4.10 -11.26
N GLY A 91 3.68 4.66 -12.32
CA GLY A 91 4.38 5.44 -13.33
C GLY A 91 4.87 6.78 -12.77
N LEU A 92 5.79 7.41 -13.50
CA LEU A 92 6.28 8.74 -13.13
C LEU A 92 5.22 9.79 -13.52
N THR A 93 4.61 10.45 -12.52
CA THR A 93 3.52 11.41 -12.75
C THR A 93 4.00 12.86 -12.83
N GLY A 94 5.23 13.14 -12.40
CA GLY A 94 5.80 14.48 -12.40
C GLY A 94 7.16 14.54 -11.71
N ARG A 95 7.90 15.61 -11.98
CA ARG A 95 9.15 15.90 -11.26
C ARG A 95 8.84 16.63 -9.96
N ARG A 96 9.45 16.23 -8.86
CA ARG A 96 9.31 16.91 -7.57
C ARG A 96 10.24 18.12 -7.53
N LEU A 97 9.66 19.30 -7.64
CA LEU A 97 10.39 20.58 -7.70
C LEU A 97 10.08 21.53 -6.54
N GLY A 98 9.01 21.25 -5.79
CA GLY A 98 8.64 22.06 -4.64
C GLY A 98 9.72 22.07 -3.56
N VAL A 99 10.00 23.26 -3.04
CA VAL A 99 10.92 23.45 -1.91
C VAL A 99 10.20 23.12 -0.62
N GLN A 100 10.71 22.15 0.15
CA GLN A 100 10.11 21.67 1.40
C GLN A 100 11.17 21.15 2.36
N ALA A 101 10.79 20.89 3.62
CA ALA A 101 11.72 20.62 4.73
C ALA A 101 12.56 19.32 4.60
N ASN A 102 12.24 18.48 3.63
CA ASN A 102 12.87 17.21 3.28
C ASN A 102 13.39 17.22 1.83
N THR A 103 13.59 18.39 1.21
CA THR A 103 14.15 18.52 -0.15
C THR A 103 15.67 18.64 -0.09
N ASP A 104 16.37 17.82 -0.86
CA ASP A 104 17.77 18.08 -1.20
C ASP A 104 17.84 19.19 -2.25
N LEU A 105 18.07 20.42 -1.80
CA LEU A 105 18.14 21.61 -2.65
C LEU A 105 19.22 21.48 -3.73
N SER A 106 20.32 20.77 -3.43
CA SER A 106 21.43 20.59 -4.37
C SER A 106 21.06 19.70 -5.55
N ALA A 107 20.08 18.81 -5.38
CA ALA A 107 19.61 17.91 -6.43
C ALA A 107 18.60 18.55 -7.40
N LEU A 108 17.93 19.64 -7.01
CA LEU A 108 16.87 20.27 -7.81
C LEU A 108 17.32 20.71 -9.22
N PRO A 109 18.51 21.28 -9.43
CA PRO A 109 18.94 21.67 -10.78
C PRO A 109 19.29 20.48 -11.67
N PHE A 110 19.71 19.34 -11.11
CA PHE A 110 20.29 18.24 -11.89
C PHE A 110 19.25 17.17 -12.26
N TYR A 111 18.91 17.08 -13.55
CA TYR A 111 17.98 16.06 -14.06
C TYR A 111 18.36 14.61 -13.69
N PRO A 112 19.64 14.18 -13.73
CA PRO A 112 20.02 12.83 -13.32
C PRO A 112 19.74 12.50 -11.85
N LEU A 113 19.61 13.53 -11.01
CA LEU A 113 19.29 13.42 -9.57
C LEU A 113 17.81 13.73 -9.28
N ALA A 114 17.00 13.92 -10.33
CA ALA A 114 15.60 14.29 -10.17
C ALA A 114 14.81 13.23 -9.39
N ASN A 115 14.09 13.71 -8.38
CA ASN A 115 13.07 12.94 -7.70
C ASN A 115 11.75 13.04 -8.47
N TRP A 116 11.07 11.91 -8.64
CA TRP A 116 9.82 11.84 -9.37
C TRP A 116 8.67 11.46 -8.43
N SER A 117 7.51 12.06 -8.64
CA SER A 117 6.26 11.65 -8.00
C SER A 117 5.69 10.43 -8.71
N ARG A 118 5.00 9.62 -7.91
CA ARG A 118 4.08 8.58 -8.37
C ARG A 118 2.71 8.81 -7.69
N GLY A 119 1.66 8.17 -8.19
CA GLY A 119 0.33 8.26 -7.58
C GLY A 119 0.26 7.60 -6.21
N SER A 120 0.94 6.47 -6.03
CA SER A 120 1.05 5.77 -4.75
C SER A 120 2.10 6.39 -3.84
N ALA A 121 1.83 6.46 -2.54
CA ALA A 121 2.81 6.81 -1.52
C ALA A 121 3.87 5.71 -1.36
N SER A 122 5.04 6.07 -0.85
CA SER A 122 6.09 5.13 -0.48
C SER A 122 7.00 5.71 0.60
N GLY A 123 7.41 4.87 1.56
CA GLY A 123 8.40 5.17 2.58
C GLY A 123 9.68 5.75 1.98
N GLY A 124 9.95 7.02 2.30
CA GLY A 124 11.13 7.73 1.79
C GLY A 124 11.15 7.99 0.29
N GLY A 125 10.05 7.72 -0.43
CA GLY A 125 9.98 7.85 -1.89
C GLY A 125 10.92 6.88 -2.62
N LEU A 126 11.11 5.68 -2.07
CA LEU A 126 12.04 4.67 -2.61
C LEU A 126 11.36 3.70 -3.58
N TYR A 127 10.03 3.54 -3.46
CA TYR A 127 9.16 2.78 -4.36
C TYR A 127 9.63 1.35 -4.66
N PRO A 128 9.65 0.46 -3.64
CA PRO A 128 10.26 -0.86 -3.71
C PRO A 128 9.43 -1.91 -4.46
N VAL A 129 8.16 -1.61 -4.78
CA VAL A 129 7.25 -2.57 -5.41
C VAL A 129 7.65 -2.80 -6.87
N SER A 130 7.99 -4.03 -7.18
CA SER A 130 8.20 -4.51 -8.55
C SER A 130 6.89 -5.10 -9.06
N VAL A 131 6.43 -4.65 -10.23
CA VAL A 131 5.16 -5.11 -10.82
C VAL A 131 5.47 -5.97 -12.03
N TYR A 132 5.15 -7.25 -11.93
CA TYR A 132 5.22 -8.18 -13.05
C TYR A 132 3.81 -8.47 -13.57
N TRP A 133 3.62 -8.46 -14.88
CA TRP A 133 2.41 -8.95 -15.54
C TRP A 133 2.69 -10.31 -16.17
N VAL A 134 2.08 -11.35 -15.61
CA VAL A 134 2.02 -12.67 -16.23
C VAL A 134 0.78 -12.71 -17.09
N SER A 135 0.98 -12.70 -18.41
CA SER A 135 -0.10 -12.66 -19.39
C SER A 135 -0.27 -14.03 -20.03
N GLY A 136 -1.48 -14.57 -19.98
CA GLY A 136 -1.89 -15.76 -20.73
C GLY A 136 -2.51 -15.42 -22.10
N PRO A 137 -3.00 -16.45 -22.81
CA PRO A 137 -3.53 -16.35 -24.17
C PRO A 137 -4.71 -15.40 -24.38
N SER A 138 -5.48 -15.06 -23.35
CA SER A 138 -6.59 -14.09 -23.49
C SER A 138 -6.12 -12.64 -23.64
N GLY A 139 -4.85 -12.36 -23.35
CA GLY A 139 -4.25 -11.04 -23.45
C GLY A 139 -3.93 -10.65 -24.90
N PRO A 140 -3.82 -9.35 -25.21
CA PRO A 140 -3.48 -8.86 -26.55
C PRO A 140 -1.99 -8.95 -26.88
N VAL A 141 -1.19 -9.62 -26.05
CA VAL A 141 0.26 -9.72 -26.16
C VAL A 141 0.67 -11.19 -26.17
N THR A 142 1.88 -11.49 -26.69
CA THR A 142 2.41 -12.86 -26.60
C THR A 142 2.47 -13.31 -25.14
N PRO A 143 1.95 -14.50 -24.79
CA PRO A 143 1.98 -14.98 -23.42
C PRO A 143 3.40 -15.02 -22.84
N GLY A 144 3.52 -14.71 -21.55
CA GLY A 144 4.82 -14.56 -20.93
C GLY A 144 4.82 -13.81 -19.60
N VAL A 145 6.02 -13.58 -19.08
CA VAL A 145 6.28 -12.74 -17.90
C VAL A 145 6.81 -11.40 -18.39
N HIS A 146 6.16 -10.33 -17.96
CA HIS A 146 6.54 -8.96 -18.30
C HIS A 146 6.83 -8.17 -17.03
N TYR A 147 7.86 -7.33 -17.01
CA TYR A 147 8.11 -6.38 -15.93
C TYR A 147 7.71 -4.97 -16.35
N TYR A 148 6.97 -4.27 -15.48
CA TYR A 148 6.57 -2.90 -15.74
C TYR A 148 7.73 -1.91 -15.51
N SER A 149 8.27 -1.37 -16.59
CA SER A 149 9.28 -0.31 -16.56
C SER A 149 8.61 1.04 -16.28
N THR A 150 8.61 1.44 -15.02
CA THR A 150 7.99 2.69 -14.53
C THR A 150 8.54 3.95 -15.21
N ARG A 151 9.84 3.96 -15.57
CA ARG A 151 10.50 5.09 -16.24
C ARG A 151 9.99 5.32 -17.65
N HIS A 152 9.72 4.25 -18.39
CA HIS A 152 9.37 4.33 -19.81
C HIS A 152 7.89 4.06 -20.08
N HIS A 153 7.12 3.72 -19.04
CA HIS A 153 5.74 3.27 -19.16
C HIS A 153 5.58 2.16 -20.22
N THR A 154 6.39 1.11 -20.05
CA THR A 154 6.44 -0.05 -20.95
C THR A 154 6.41 -1.36 -20.18
N MET A 155 6.02 -2.44 -20.84
CA MET A 155 6.16 -3.81 -20.36
C MET A 155 7.41 -4.45 -21.00
N GLN A 156 8.41 -4.78 -20.19
CA GLN A 156 9.64 -5.45 -20.61
C GLN A 156 9.43 -6.96 -20.56
N ARG A 157 9.56 -7.66 -21.70
CA ARG A 157 9.30 -9.11 -21.77
C ARG A 157 10.47 -9.93 -21.22
N LEU A 158 10.29 -10.53 -20.05
CA LEU A 158 11.32 -11.32 -19.38
C LEU A 158 11.29 -12.80 -19.74
N LEU A 159 10.13 -13.31 -20.13
CA LEU A 159 9.94 -14.70 -20.54
C LEU A 159 8.83 -14.77 -21.59
N THR A 160 9.02 -15.62 -22.60
CA THR A 160 8.02 -15.92 -23.63
C THR A 160 7.50 -17.33 -23.42
N GLY A 161 6.17 -17.50 -23.47
CA GLY A 161 5.49 -18.77 -23.25
C GLY A 161 4.36 -18.61 -22.23
N ASP A 162 3.29 -19.39 -22.40
CA ASP A 162 2.18 -19.39 -21.45
C ASP A 162 2.59 -20.09 -20.15
N VAL A 163 2.76 -19.28 -19.10
CA VAL A 163 3.06 -19.70 -17.73
C VAL A 163 1.94 -19.29 -16.77
N SER A 164 0.77 -18.93 -17.30
CA SER A 164 -0.39 -18.55 -16.47
C SER A 164 -0.87 -19.70 -15.57
N GLY A 165 -0.70 -20.95 -16.01
CA GLY A 165 -0.96 -22.16 -15.22
C GLY A 165 -0.10 -22.25 -13.96
N GLU A 166 1.18 -21.88 -14.04
CA GLU A 166 2.09 -21.86 -12.88
C GLU A 166 1.61 -20.88 -11.80
N VAL A 167 1.13 -19.70 -12.22
CA VAL A 167 0.55 -18.72 -11.29
C VAL A 167 -0.75 -19.25 -10.70
N ARG A 168 -1.65 -19.79 -11.52
CA ARG A 168 -2.92 -20.38 -11.06
C ARG A 168 -2.72 -21.48 -10.02
N GLU A 169 -1.75 -22.37 -10.24
CA GLU A 169 -1.38 -23.42 -9.28
C GLU A 169 -0.84 -22.84 -7.98
N SER A 170 0.00 -21.79 -8.04
CA SER A 170 0.51 -21.12 -6.84
C SER A 170 -0.60 -20.51 -5.97
N LEU A 171 -1.72 -20.13 -6.58
CA LEU A 171 -2.87 -19.52 -5.91
C LEU A 171 -3.83 -20.53 -5.30
N GLY A 172 -3.66 -21.84 -5.52
CA GLY A 172 -4.52 -22.88 -4.95
C GLY A 172 -6.01 -22.69 -5.30
N GLY A 173 -6.32 -22.23 -6.53
CA GLY A 173 -7.68 -22.02 -7.01
C GLY A 173 -8.27 -20.62 -6.83
N TYR A 174 -7.59 -19.70 -6.13
CA TYR A 174 -8.03 -18.31 -6.05
C TYR A 174 -7.81 -17.58 -7.38
N GLY A 175 -8.84 -16.88 -7.88
CA GLY A 175 -8.78 -16.20 -9.18
C GLY A 175 -8.59 -17.17 -10.35
N ALA A 176 -9.21 -18.35 -10.29
CA ALA A 176 -9.08 -19.39 -11.31
C ALA A 176 -9.73 -19.05 -12.67
N ASP A 177 -10.51 -17.98 -12.77
CA ASP A 177 -11.27 -17.62 -13.97
C ASP A 177 -10.54 -16.63 -14.91
N THR A 178 -9.23 -16.45 -14.73
CA THR A 178 -8.41 -15.59 -15.58
C THR A 178 -7.07 -16.23 -15.91
N ASP A 179 -6.38 -15.77 -16.94
CA ASP A 179 -4.99 -16.08 -17.23
C ASP A 179 -4.09 -14.84 -17.15
N GLN A 180 -4.61 -13.73 -16.60
CA GLN A 180 -3.92 -12.45 -16.44
C GLN A 180 -3.68 -12.16 -14.96
N TYR A 181 -2.41 -12.04 -14.58
CA TYR A 181 -2.01 -11.84 -13.19
C TYR A 181 -1.00 -10.71 -13.06
N LEU A 182 -1.16 -9.84 -12.06
CA LEU A 182 -0.09 -8.98 -11.58
C LEU A 182 0.58 -9.65 -10.38
N VAL A 183 1.88 -9.92 -10.47
CA VAL A 183 2.68 -10.46 -9.37
C VAL A 183 3.52 -9.33 -8.80
N LEU A 184 3.40 -9.08 -7.49
CA LEU A 184 4.02 -7.93 -6.81
C LEU A 184 5.23 -8.39 -5.99
N GLY A 185 6.42 -8.02 -6.44
CA GLY A 185 7.67 -8.23 -5.74
C GLY A 185 8.09 -7.03 -4.89
N ILE A 186 9.00 -7.24 -3.94
CA ILE A 186 9.64 -6.20 -3.15
C ILE A 186 11.14 -6.37 -3.25
N LYS A 187 11.83 -5.51 -4.01
CA LYS A 187 13.29 -5.54 -4.09
C LYS A 187 13.87 -4.89 -2.84
N TYR A 188 14.38 -5.70 -1.90
CA TYR A 188 14.71 -5.22 -0.56
C TYR A 188 15.73 -4.11 -0.54
N TRP A 189 16.80 -4.23 -1.34
CA TRP A 189 17.89 -3.26 -1.36
C TRP A 189 17.42 -1.84 -1.70
N GLN A 190 16.33 -1.68 -2.47
CA GLN A 190 15.78 -0.36 -2.78
C GLN A 190 15.35 0.43 -1.54
N ASN A 191 14.93 -0.27 -0.48
CA ASN A 191 14.44 0.32 0.76
C ASN A 191 15.40 0.09 1.93
N SER A 192 15.95 -1.11 2.08
CA SER A 192 16.86 -1.48 3.18
C SER A 192 18.18 -0.72 3.15
N PHE A 193 18.63 -0.24 1.98
CA PHE A 193 19.73 0.73 1.87
C PHE A 193 19.54 1.96 2.77
N LYS A 194 18.29 2.42 2.97
CA LYS A 194 17.97 3.56 3.86
C LYS A 194 17.48 3.08 5.23
N TYR A 195 16.65 2.05 5.24
CA TYR A 195 15.85 1.66 6.39
C TYR A 195 16.32 0.39 7.09
N ASN A 196 17.46 -0.19 6.71
CA ASN A 196 18.08 -1.36 7.32
C ASN A 196 17.06 -2.45 7.73
N SER A 197 17.10 -2.90 8.98
CA SER A 197 16.16 -3.84 9.59
C SER A 197 14.72 -3.33 9.68
N PHE A 198 14.49 -2.01 9.73
CA PHE A 198 13.13 -1.44 9.71
C PHE A 198 12.43 -1.60 8.35
N SER A 199 13.17 -1.93 7.29
CA SER A 199 12.63 -1.90 5.92
C SER A 199 11.45 -2.86 5.74
N PHE A 200 11.41 -4.02 6.39
CA PHE A 200 10.32 -4.99 6.16
C PHE A 200 8.95 -4.42 6.58
N HIS A 201 8.93 -3.59 7.62
CA HIS A 201 7.73 -2.87 8.06
C HIS A 201 7.31 -1.82 7.01
N ALA A 202 8.26 -0.98 6.57
CA ALA A 202 8.00 0.08 5.59
C ALA A 202 7.55 -0.46 4.22
N VAL A 203 8.23 -1.47 3.68
CA VAL A 203 7.90 -2.01 2.34
C VAL A 203 6.55 -2.74 2.30
N SER A 204 6.13 -3.33 3.42
CA SER A 204 4.81 -3.94 3.54
C SER A 204 3.70 -2.87 3.48
N MET A 205 3.93 -1.69 4.07
CA MET A 205 3.02 -0.54 3.90
C MET A 205 3.02 -0.01 2.45
N ASP A 206 4.17 0.02 1.80
CA ASP A 206 4.28 0.47 0.40
C ASP A 206 3.47 -0.43 -0.55
N LEU A 207 3.43 -1.74 -0.30
CA LEU A 207 2.53 -2.67 -1.01
C LEU A 207 1.07 -2.26 -0.82
N GLY A 208 0.66 -2.04 0.42
CA GLY A 208 -0.69 -1.61 0.77
C GLY A 208 -1.12 -0.32 0.08
N ALA A 209 -0.24 0.67 0.07
CA ALA A 209 -0.48 1.94 -0.61
C ALA A 209 -0.62 1.76 -2.13
N ALA A 210 0.19 0.89 -2.75
CA ALA A 210 0.07 0.59 -4.18
C ALA A 210 -1.25 -0.12 -4.51
N VAL A 211 -1.58 -1.18 -3.76
CA VAL A 211 -2.83 -1.94 -3.95
C VAL A 211 -4.05 -1.07 -3.72
N GLN A 212 -4.08 -0.24 -2.67
CA GLN A 212 -5.23 0.64 -2.43
C GLN A 212 -5.37 1.73 -3.49
N THR A 213 -4.26 2.18 -4.08
CA THR A 213 -4.33 3.05 -5.26
C THR A 213 -5.06 2.36 -6.41
N TRP A 214 -4.77 1.08 -6.65
CA TRP A 214 -5.44 0.29 -7.69
C TRP A 214 -6.90 0.05 -7.36
N ARG A 215 -7.24 -0.26 -6.12
CA ARG A 215 -8.63 -0.43 -5.68
C ARG A 215 -9.45 0.83 -5.90
N MET A 216 -8.94 2.00 -5.52
CA MET A 216 -9.64 3.27 -5.77
C MET A 216 -9.79 3.55 -7.26
N TRP A 217 -8.71 3.38 -8.04
CA TRP A 217 -8.70 3.64 -9.49
C TRP A 217 -9.63 2.69 -10.25
N ALA A 218 -9.64 1.41 -9.89
CA ALA A 218 -10.45 0.36 -10.50
C ALA A 218 -11.92 0.45 -10.05
N GLY A 219 -12.16 0.59 -8.73
CA GLY A 219 -13.50 0.61 -8.14
C GLY A 219 -14.34 1.77 -8.65
N ALA A 220 -13.75 2.96 -8.80
CA ALA A 220 -14.42 4.11 -9.41
C ALA A 220 -14.88 3.88 -10.87
N ARG A 221 -14.35 2.84 -11.53
CA ARG A 221 -14.66 2.43 -12.90
C ARG A 221 -15.48 1.13 -12.97
N GLY A 222 -15.95 0.60 -11.84
CA GLY A 222 -16.64 -0.69 -11.77
C GLY A 222 -15.75 -1.91 -12.06
N LEU A 223 -14.43 -1.76 -11.89
CA LEU A 223 -13.44 -2.85 -11.95
C LEU A 223 -13.05 -3.27 -10.53
N ALA A 224 -12.69 -4.54 -10.34
CA ALA A 224 -12.29 -5.08 -9.03
C ALA A 224 -10.80 -5.42 -8.96
N ILE A 225 -10.18 -5.16 -7.81
CA ILE A 225 -8.80 -5.52 -7.49
C ILE A 225 -8.81 -6.28 -6.18
N GLU A 226 -8.58 -7.59 -6.26
CA GLU A 226 -8.70 -8.52 -5.12
C GLU A 226 -7.37 -9.26 -4.93
N PRO A 227 -6.42 -8.71 -4.14
CA PRO A 227 -5.09 -9.29 -3.96
C PRO A 227 -5.16 -10.61 -3.18
N ALA A 228 -4.50 -11.63 -3.71
CA ALA A 228 -4.09 -12.81 -2.95
C ALA A 228 -2.82 -12.49 -2.17
N MET A 229 -2.88 -12.67 -0.86
CA MET A 229 -1.75 -12.49 0.05
C MET A 229 -1.16 -13.84 0.45
N TRP A 230 -1.91 -14.94 0.39
CA TRP A 230 -1.43 -16.31 0.61
C TRP A 230 -1.39 -17.11 -0.69
N PHE A 231 -0.23 -17.66 -1.01
CA PHE A 231 0.10 -18.40 -2.24
C PHE A 231 1.47 -19.08 -2.10
N ASP A 232 1.78 -20.02 -2.99
CA ASP A 232 3.11 -20.65 -3.09
C ASP A 232 4.17 -19.62 -3.60
N GLU A 233 4.70 -18.84 -2.66
CA GLU A 233 5.71 -17.82 -2.92
C GLU A 233 6.97 -18.42 -3.54
N ALA A 234 7.41 -19.60 -3.10
CA ALA A 234 8.63 -20.24 -3.60
C ALA A 234 8.49 -20.65 -5.07
N ARG A 235 7.31 -21.12 -5.50
CA ARG A 235 7.01 -21.37 -6.91
C ARG A 235 7.10 -20.10 -7.75
N LEU A 236 6.50 -19.01 -7.29
CA LEU A 236 6.57 -17.74 -8.03
C LEU A 236 7.98 -17.15 -8.07
N GLN A 237 8.77 -17.28 -6.99
CA GLN A 237 10.17 -16.89 -6.98
C GLN A 237 11.00 -17.67 -8.01
N ARG A 238 10.79 -18.99 -8.12
CA ARG A 238 11.41 -19.82 -9.16
C ARG A 238 11.00 -19.37 -10.56
N LEU A 239 9.70 -19.15 -10.80
CA LEU A 239 9.20 -18.67 -12.09
C LEU A 239 9.82 -17.32 -12.48
N LEU A 240 9.90 -16.38 -11.54
CA LEU A 240 10.46 -15.04 -11.76
C LEU A 240 12.00 -15.01 -11.76
N GLY A 241 12.67 -16.12 -11.42
CA GLY A 241 14.12 -16.18 -11.36
C GLY A 241 14.73 -15.30 -10.26
N VAL A 242 13.97 -15.00 -9.20
CA VAL A 242 14.41 -14.13 -8.10
C VAL A 242 14.73 -14.95 -6.84
N GLN A 243 15.70 -14.48 -6.06
CA GLN A 243 16.04 -15.08 -4.77
C GLN A 243 15.25 -14.39 -3.67
N GLY A 244 14.59 -15.15 -2.79
CA GLY A 244 13.76 -14.60 -1.72
C GLY A 244 14.51 -13.64 -0.79
N GLN A 245 15.82 -13.80 -0.63
CA GLN A 245 16.67 -12.92 0.20
C GLN A 245 16.90 -11.54 -0.43
N GLU A 246 16.75 -11.42 -1.76
CA GLU A 246 16.93 -10.18 -2.52
C GLU A 246 15.58 -9.54 -2.88
N GLU A 247 14.59 -10.38 -3.20
CA GLU A 247 13.24 -9.97 -3.56
C GLU A 247 12.18 -10.98 -3.10
N GLY A 248 11.33 -10.54 -2.17
CA GLY A 248 10.14 -11.29 -1.75
C GLY A 248 8.96 -11.08 -2.69
N VAL A 249 8.06 -12.06 -2.82
CA VAL A 249 6.80 -11.92 -3.58
C VAL A 249 5.66 -11.77 -2.58
N PHE A 250 5.04 -10.59 -2.58
CA PHE A 250 4.18 -10.13 -1.49
C PHE A 250 2.70 -10.29 -1.77
N ALA A 251 2.29 -10.12 -3.02
CA ALA A 251 0.90 -10.27 -3.44
C ALA A 251 0.81 -10.74 -4.90
N VAL A 252 -0.31 -11.36 -5.24
CA VAL A 252 -0.71 -11.62 -6.61
C VAL A 252 -2.12 -11.07 -6.81
N VAL A 253 -2.36 -10.34 -7.90
CA VAL A 253 -3.68 -9.81 -8.25
C VAL A 253 -4.14 -10.49 -9.53
N PRO A 254 -5.07 -11.47 -9.45
CA PRO A 254 -5.79 -11.95 -10.61
C PRO A 254 -6.63 -10.83 -11.21
N LEU A 255 -6.53 -10.61 -12.51
CA LEU A 255 -7.32 -9.60 -13.22
C LEU A 255 -8.42 -10.27 -14.01
N LYS A 256 -9.69 -9.97 -13.71
CA LYS A 256 -10.78 -10.31 -14.63
C LYS A 256 -10.52 -9.61 -15.97
N TRP A 257 -10.41 -10.36 -17.05
CA TRP A 257 -9.94 -9.84 -18.34
C TRP A 257 -11.01 -9.89 -19.44
N ALA A 258 -11.11 -8.81 -20.21
CA ALA A 258 -12.03 -8.69 -21.33
C ALA A 258 -11.60 -9.64 -22.45
N GLY A 259 -12.50 -10.54 -22.87
CA GLY A 259 -12.19 -11.54 -23.88
C GLY A 259 -11.64 -12.85 -23.32
N ALA A 260 -11.50 -12.99 -21.99
CA ALA A 260 -11.45 -14.31 -21.38
C ALA A 260 -12.79 -14.99 -21.65
N GLN A 261 -12.82 -15.99 -22.54
CA GLN A 261 -13.98 -16.88 -22.60
C GLN A 261 -14.03 -17.58 -21.24
N GLY A 262 -15.07 -17.26 -20.45
CA GLY A 262 -15.36 -17.97 -19.22
C GLY A 262 -15.22 -19.47 -19.47
N GLY A 263 -14.59 -20.17 -18.55
CA GLY A 263 -14.23 -21.58 -18.69
C GLY A 263 -15.33 -22.36 -19.39
N SER A 264 -14.91 -23.18 -20.35
CA SER A 264 -15.54 -24.45 -20.72
C SER A 264 -16.86 -24.71 -19.99
N THR A 265 -17.95 -24.75 -20.75
CA THR A 265 -19.21 -25.37 -20.37
C THR A 265 -18.97 -26.56 -19.43
N PRO A 266 -19.77 -26.75 -18.36
CA PRO A 266 -19.66 -27.95 -17.55
C PRO A 266 -19.98 -29.13 -18.45
N SER A 267 -18.92 -29.77 -18.96
CA SER A 267 -19.02 -31.05 -19.64
C SER A 267 -19.67 -31.99 -18.64
N GLN A 268 -20.86 -32.46 -18.98
CA GLN A 268 -21.56 -33.51 -18.27
C GLN A 268 -20.58 -34.68 -18.06
N SER A 269 -20.42 -35.10 -16.80
CA SER A 269 -19.61 -36.24 -16.35
C SER A 269 -18.09 -36.07 -16.53
N PRO A 270 -17.28 -36.31 -15.49
CA PRO A 270 -15.84 -36.41 -15.64
C PRO A 270 -15.53 -37.73 -16.34
N THR A 271 -15.34 -37.72 -17.66
CA THR A 271 -14.47 -38.73 -18.26
C THR A 271 -13.07 -38.47 -17.72
N PRO A 272 -12.42 -39.45 -17.08
CA PRO A 272 -11.07 -39.25 -16.57
C PRO A 272 -10.18 -38.85 -17.75
N SER A 273 -9.65 -37.63 -17.70
CA SER A 273 -8.52 -37.29 -18.57
C SER A 273 -7.42 -38.34 -18.34
N PRO A 274 -6.71 -38.76 -19.40
CA PRO A 274 -5.56 -39.62 -19.20
C PRO A 274 -4.65 -38.93 -18.18
N ALA A 275 -4.22 -39.69 -17.18
CA ALA A 275 -3.25 -39.21 -16.19
C ALA A 275 -2.13 -38.47 -16.92
N PRO A 276 -1.66 -37.31 -16.41
CA PRO A 276 -0.54 -36.60 -17.03
C PRO A 276 0.57 -37.61 -17.23
N SER A 277 0.98 -37.79 -18.50
CA SER A 277 2.16 -38.58 -18.81
C SER A 277 3.27 -38.11 -17.87
N PRO A 278 3.94 -39.00 -17.12
CA PRO A 278 5.00 -38.58 -16.23
C PRO A 278 5.98 -37.76 -17.07
N ALA A 279 6.15 -36.50 -16.69
CA ALA A 279 7.13 -35.63 -17.31
C ALA A 279 8.44 -36.42 -17.34
N GLY A 280 8.96 -36.64 -18.55
CA GLY A 280 10.24 -37.31 -18.70
C GLY A 280 11.28 -36.64 -17.79
N PRO A 281 12.21 -37.39 -17.20
CA PRO A 281 13.23 -36.81 -16.33
C PRO A 281 14.08 -35.84 -17.16
N GLY A 282 13.77 -34.54 -17.10
CA GLY A 282 14.44 -33.51 -17.91
C GLY A 282 13.64 -32.29 -18.35
N ALA A 283 12.32 -32.17 -18.10
CA ALA A 283 11.63 -30.90 -18.31
C ALA A 283 12.03 -29.90 -17.19
N GLY A 284 13.09 -29.14 -17.40
CA GLY A 284 13.53 -28.10 -16.46
C GLY A 284 12.38 -27.15 -16.14
N SER A 285 12.27 -26.72 -14.88
CA SER A 285 11.27 -25.72 -14.47
C SER A 285 11.45 -24.43 -15.28
N VAL A 286 10.43 -24.06 -16.06
CA VAL A 286 10.42 -22.81 -16.84
C VAL A 286 10.58 -21.63 -15.89
N SER A 287 11.56 -20.77 -16.15
CA SER A 287 11.88 -19.64 -15.28
C SER A 287 12.55 -18.51 -16.07
N VAL A 288 12.31 -17.27 -15.63
CA VAL A 288 12.98 -16.09 -16.15
C VAL A 288 14.49 -16.22 -15.92
N GLN A 289 15.27 -16.17 -17.00
CA GLN A 289 16.74 -16.22 -16.93
C GLN A 289 17.38 -14.82 -16.94
N LEU A 290 16.61 -13.81 -17.31
CA LEU A 290 17.07 -12.42 -17.35
C LEU A 290 17.20 -11.88 -15.93
N ARG A 291 18.37 -11.32 -15.62
CA ARG A 291 18.66 -10.76 -14.29
C ARG A 291 18.60 -9.25 -14.30
N ASP A 292 18.13 -8.71 -13.19
CA ASP A 292 18.21 -7.29 -12.91
C ASP A 292 19.66 -6.87 -12.66
N VAL A 293 20.04 -5.71 -13.17
CA VAL A 293 21.38 -5.15 -12.99
C VAL A 293 21.32 -3.98 -12.00
N GLU A 294 21.79 -4.22 -10.79
CA GLU A 294 21.92 -3.19 -9.75
C GLU A 294 23.00 -2.15 -10.11
N ARG A 295 22.85 -0.91 -9.63
CA ARG A 295 23.85 0.17 -9.76
C ARG A 295 24.85 0.16 -8.59
N SER A 296 24.37 -0.17 -7.40
CA SER A 296 25.15 -0.19 -6.17
C SER A 296 26.31 -1.16 -6.32
N ARG A 297 27.51 -0.76 -5.90
CA ARG A 297 28.69 -1.63 -5.87
C ARG A 297 28.64 -2.56 -4.67
N GLU A 298 28.14 -2.05 -3.56
CA GLU A 298 27.91 -2.81 -2.33
C GLU A 298 26.42 -2.99 -2.11
N VAL A 299 26.00 -4.23 -1.86
CA VAL A 299 24.63 -4.60 -1.51
C VAL A 299 24.67 -5.30 -0.18
N PHE A 300 23.94 -4.78 0.80
CA PHE A 300 23.89 -5.33 2.14
C PHE A 300 22.54 -6.02 2.40
N THR A 301 22.60 -7.12 3.14
CA THR A 301 21.43 -7.76 3.75
C THR A 301 21.42 -7.47 5.25
N PHE A 302 20.24 -7.65 5.86
CA PHE A 302 20.04 -7.40 7.29
C PHE A 302 19.33 -8.60 7.89
N ASP A 303 19.87 -9.15 8.98
CA ASP A 303 19.37 -10.39 9.60
C ASP A 303 17.88 -10.33 9.92
N ALA A 304 17.40 -9.21 10.46
CA ALA A 304 16.00 -9.09 10.82
C ALA A 304 15.07 -9.12 9.60
N LEU A 305 15.51 -8.53 8.49
CA LEU A 305 14.80 -8.56 7.21
C LEU A 305 14.76 -9.97 6.65
N LEU A 306 15.91 -10.67 6.63
CA LEU A 306 16.00 -12.05 6.12
C LEU A 306 15.12 -13.01 6.94
N LYS A 307 15.16 -12.90 8.27
CA LYS A 307 14.32 -13.71 9.17
C LYS A 307 12.83 -13.41 8.98
N MET A 308 12.44 -12.14 8.78
CA MET A 308 11.05 -11.80 8.44
C MET A 308 10.63 -12.38 7.10
N GLN A 309 11.49 -12.34 6.09
CA GLN A 309 11.19 -12.95 4.80
C GLN A 309 11.00 -14.46 4.95
N GLU A 310 11.90 -15.15 5.62
CA GLU A 310 11.79 -16.60 5.88
C GLU A 310 10.50 -16.93 6.65
N ALA A 311 10.26 -16.25 7.77
CA ALA A 311 9.09 -16.45 8.63
C ALA A 311 7.77 -16.24 7.86
N THR A 312 7.68 -15.18 7.05
CA THR A 312 6.47 -14.88 6.29
C THR A 312 6.28 -15.75 5.04
N SER A 313 7.30 -16.49 4.61
CA SER A 313 7.23 -17.44 3.49
C SER A 313 6.97 -18.90 3.92
N ALA A 314 7.34 -19.30 5.14
CA ALA A 314 7.32 -20.70 5.58
C ALA A 314 5.94 -21.38 5.48
N GLN A 315 4.85 -20.63 5.68
CA GLN A 315 3.47 -21.13 5.64
C GLN A 315 2.63 -20.38 4.59
N ALA A 316 3.25 -19.88 3.53
CA ALA A 316 2.57 -19.04 2.54
C ALA A 316 1.42 -19.75 1.79
N THR A 317 1.45 -21.08 1.70
CA THR A 317 0.39 -21.90 1.09
C THR A 317 -0.79 -22.20 2.02
N GLU A 318 -0.65 -21.95 3.32
CA GLU A 318 -1.71 -22.14 4.31
C GLU A 318 -2.64 -20.92 4.29
N ARG A 319 -3.46 -20.79 3.23
CA ARG A 319 -4.42 -19.68 3.13
C ARG A 319 -5.42 -19.76 4.29
N PRO A 320 -5.64 -18.67 5.04
CA PRO A 320 -6.63 -18.63 6.11
C PRO A 320 -8.03 -18.94 5.61
N ALA A 321 -8.80 -19.67 6.39
CA ALA A 321 -10.22 -19.88 6.12
C ALA A 321 -10.99 -18.55 6.22
N PRO A 322 -12.15 -18.41 5.54
CA PRO A 322 -13.03 -17.28 5.77
C PRO A 322 -13.38 -17.13 7.26
N GLY A 323 -13.33 -15.90 7.76
CA GLY A 323 -13.57 -15.57 9.17
C GLY A 323 -12.36 -15.75 10.08
N ALA A 324 -11.22 -16.24 9.60
CA ALA A 324 -10.03 -16.47 10.44
C ALA A 324 -9.56 -15.19 11.15
N LEU A 325 -9.78 -14.01 10.55
CA LEU A 325 -9.40 -12.72 11.11
C LEU A 325 -10.39 -12.15 12.13
N THR A 326 -11.56 -12.77 12.33
CA THR A 326 -12.59 -12.27 13.27
C THR A 326 -12.06 -12.04 14.70
N PRO A 327 -11.22 -12.91 15.30
CA PRO A 327 -10.63 -12.65 16.62
C PRO A 327 -9.71 -11.42 16.68
N ALA A 328 -9.17 -11.01 15.53
CA ALA A 328 -8.30 -9.85 15.37
C ALA A 328 -9.05 -8.56 15.01
N ALA A 329 -10.39 -8.60 14.96
CA ALA A 329 -11.21 -7.42 14.73
C ALA A 329 -10.87 -6.30 15.74
N THR A 330 -10.99 -5.06 15.26
CA THR A 330 -10.92 -3.90 16.13
C THR A 330 -12.00 -3.99 17.23
N PRO A 331 -11.70 -3.57 18.46
CA PRO A 331 -12.72 -3.39 19.49
C PRO A 331 -13.76 -2.35 19.00
N PRO A 332 -15.02 -2.45 19.45
CA PRO A 332 -16.03 -1.44 19.19
C PRO A 332 -15.62 -0.09 19.78
N ALA A 333 -16.33 0.96 19.38
CA ALA A 333 -16.09 2.26 19.94
C ALA A 333 -16.49 2.31 21.43
N ASP A 334 -15.72 2.99 22.29
CA ASP A 334 -16.04 3.06 23.72
C ASP A 334 -17.32 3.89 23.97
N PRO A 335 -18.44 3.28 24.39
CA PRO A 335 -19.70 3.98 24.54
C PRO A 335 -19.68 5.00 25.69
N ASP A 336 -18.77 4.86 26.66
CA ASP A 336 -18.70 5.69 27.87
C ASP A 336 -17.94 7.01 27.62
N LEU A 337 -17.18 7.11 26.52
CA LEU A 337 -16.48 8.34 26.15
C LEU A 337 -17.46 9.43 25.67
N PRO A 338 -17.27 10.70 26.08
CA PRO A 338 -18.12 11.80 25.64
C PRO A 338 -18.12 11.98 24.12
N VAL A 339 -19.32 12.06 23.53
CA VAL A 339 -19.49 12.28 22.09
C VAL A 339 -19.17 13.73 21.72
N ALA A 340 -18.36 13.89 20.68
CA ALA A 340 -18.14 15.14 19.96
C ALA A 340 -18.73 14.98 18.54
N ALA A 341 -19.81 15.72 18.29
CA ALA A 341 -20.50 15.66 17.01
C ALA A 341 -19.58 16.06 15.86
N LEU A 342 -19.65 15.31 14.77
CA LEU A 342 -18.90 15.58 13.55
C LEU A 342 -19.91 15.89 12.43
N PRO A 343 -19.69 16.95 11.61
CA PRO A 343 -20.58 17.23 10.50
C PRO A 343 -20.46 16.13 9.42
N ALA A 344 -21.38 16.15 8.46
CA ALA A 344 -21.31 15.26 7.31
C ALA A 344 -19.99 15.42 6.55
N ALA A 345 -19.45 14.31 6.05
CA ALA A 345 -18.23 14.29 5.24
C ALA A 345 -18.40 15.16 3.99
N LYS A 346 -17.41 16.02 3.73
CA LYS A 346 -17.36 16.81 2.50
C LYS A 346 -17.24 15.91 1.26
N PRO A 347 -18.07 16.07 0.22
CA PRO A 347 -17.96 15.31 -1.01
C PRO A 347 -16.62 15.54 -1.74
N MET A 348 -16.15 14.52 -2.45
CA MET A 348 -14.90 14.49 -3.21
C MET A 348 -15.16 14.11 -4.69
N PRO A 349 -15.82 14.98 -5.48
CA PRO A 349 -16.31 14.65 -6.82
C PRO A 349 -15.21 14.56 -7.89
N ALA A 350 -13.98 14.93 -7.57
CA ALA A 350 -12.86 14.88 -8.51
C ALA A 350 -12.52 13.44 -8.90
N ASP A 351 -12.16 13.24 -10.18
CA ASP A 351 -11.75 11.92 -10.68
C ASP A 351 -10.44 11.44 -10.02
N VAL A 352 -10.35 10.13 -9.77
CA VAL A 352 -9.22 9.54 -9.04
C VAL A 352 -7.87 9.84 -9.71
N ARG A 353 -7.79 9.87 -11.04
CA ARG A 353 -6.55 10.22 -11.75
C ARG A 353 -6.09 11.64 -11.41
N THR A 354 -6.98 12.61 -11.49
CA THR A 354 -6.66 14.01 -11.16
C THR A 354 -6.19 14.13 -9.71
N VAL A 355 -6.86 13.45 -8.79
CA VAL A 355 -6.47 13.38 -7.37
C VAL A 355 -5.06 12.78 -7.22
N LEU A 356 -4.78 11.63 -7.82
CA LEU A 356 -3.47 10.97 -7.74
C LEU A 356 -2.32 11.81 -8.31
N ARG A 357 -2.58 12.59 -9.37
CA ARG A 357 -1.59 13.49 -9.97
C ARG A 357 -1.30 14.71 -9.11
N ARG A 358 -2.30 15.23 -8.38
CA ARG A 358 -2.14 16.37 -7.46
C ARG A 358 -1.58 15.95 -6.10
N ARG A 359 -1.80 14.70 -5.70
CA ARG A 359 -1.38 14.14 -4.42
C ARG A 359 0.12 14.32 -4.23
N ARG A 360 0.50 14.89 -3.08
CA ARG A 360 1.89 15.08 -2.66
C ARG A 360 1.99 14.93 -1.14
N SER A 361 3.21 14.68 -0.66
CA SER A 361 3.51 14.74 0.77
C SER A 361 3.89 16.19 1.12
N SER A 362 3.27 16.73 2.17
CA SER A 362 3.34 18.15 2.54
C SER A 362 4.71 18.58 3.05
N PHE A 363 5.37 17.72 3.86
CA PHE A 363 6.67 17.98 4.50
C PHE A 363 6.81 19.38 5.13
N GLY A 364 6.12 19.58 6.24
CA GLY A 364 6.32 20.75 7.11
C GLY A 364 5.74 22.06 6.58
N ARG A 365 4.83 22.02 5.61
CA ARG A 365 4.19 23.21 5.02
C ARG A 365 2.89 23.63 5.70
N PHE A 366 2.48 22.94 6.77
CA PHE A 366 1.23 23.23 7.46
C PHE A 366 1.20 24.64 8.04
N ASP A 367 0.00 25.23 8.07
CA ASP A 367 -0.27 26.58 8.55
C ASP A 367 -1.56 26.58 9.38
N ALA A 368 -1.42 26.74 10.70
CA ALA A 368 -2.54 26.74 11.63
C ALA A 368 -3.44 27.98 11.51
N SER A 369 -3.01 29.05 10.81
CA SER A 369 -3.84 30.24 10.63
C SER A 369 -5.11 29.96 9.81
N ARG A 370 -5.11 28.84 9.07
CA ARG A 370 -6.26 28.33 8.32
C ARG A 370 -6.65 26.96 8.90
N PRO A 371 -7.65 26.89 9.78
CA PRO A 371 -8.08 25.61 10.35
C PRO A 371 -8.65 24.68 9.28
N VAL A 372 -8.60 23.38 9.55
CA VAL A 372 -9.31 22.36 8.77
C VAL A 372 -10.79 22.45 9.11
N THR A 373 -11.70 22.32 8.15
CA THR A 373 -13.13 22.30 8.49
C THR A 373 -13.53 20.95 9.09
N GLY A 374 -14.55 20.92 9.95
CA GLY A 374 -15.09 19.65 10.47
C GLY A 374 -15.49 18.66 9.35
N GLU A 375 -16.07 19.16 8.24
CA GLU A 375 -16.47 18.34 7.09
C GLU A 375 -15.26 17.71 6.36
N GLN A 376 -14.13 18.43 6.31
CA GLN A 376 -12.87 17.92 5.76
C GLN A 376 -12.26 16.85 6.66
N LEU A 377 -12.28 17.05 7.98
CA LEU A 377 -11.85 16.02 8.94
C LEU A 377 -12.73 14.76 8.81
N ALA A 378 -14.06 14.93 8.75
CA ALA A 378 -15.01 13.85 8.55
C ALA A 378 -14.75 13.05 7.27
N ALA A 379 -14.49 13.72 6.15
CA ALA A 379 -14.14 13.05 4.91
C ALA A 379 -12.82 12.28 4.98
N CYS A 380 -11.81 12.80 5.68
CA CYS A 380 -10.54 12.08 5.90
C CYS A 380 -10.71 10.83 6.78
N LEU A 381 -11.55 10.91 7.82
CA LEU A 381 -11.88 9.78 8.71
C LEU A 381 -12.75 8.72 8.03
N ALA A 382 -13.67 9.13 7.16
CA ALA A 382 -14.41 8.21 6.31
C ALA A 382 -13.49 7.50 5.31
N ALA A 383 -12.57 8.23 4.67
CA ALA A 383 -11.60 7.67 3.73
C ALA A 383 -10.63 6.68 4.40
N SER A 384 -10.17 6.95 5.62
CA SER A 384 -9.32 6.01 6.37
C SER A 384 -10.08 4.70 6.67
N THR A 385 -11.36 4.79 7.01
CA THR A 385 -12.24 3.62 7.21
C THR A 385 -12.39 2.80 5.92
N ALA A 386 -12.61 3.45 4.78
CA ALA A 386 -12.66 2.77 3.49
C ALA A 386 -11.32 2.09 3.12
N GLY A 387 -10.19 2.69 3.49
CA GLY A 387 -8.84 2.12 3.33
C GLY A 387 -8.49 1.00 4.31
N SER A 388 -9.34 0.72 5.30
CA SER A 388 -9.12 -0.31 6.33
C SER A 388 -9.32 -1.74 5.83
N ARG A 389 -9.71 -1.90 4.55
CA ARG A 389 -9.93 -3.19 3.87
C ARG A 389 -9.08 -3.26 2.62
N LEU A 390 -8.26 -4.29 2.48
CA LEU A 390 -7.39 -4.51 1.30
C LEU A 390 -8.04 -5.33 0.18
N GLY A 391 -9.21 -5.91 0.41
CA GLY A 391 -9.84 -6.86 -0.51
C GLY A 391 -9.21 -8.25 -0.48
N GLY A 392 -9.71 -9.15 -1.32
CA GLY A 392 -9.26 -10.52 -1.50
C GLY A 392 -9.27 -11.35 -0.23
N ASP A 393 -8.12 -11.95 0.10
CA ASP A 393 -7.94 -12.79 1.31
C ASP A 393 -8.26 -12.04 2.62
N THR A 394 -8.34 -10.70 2.58
CA THR A 394 -8.59 -9.81 3.73
C THR A 394 -10.05 -9.39 3.88
N GLY A 395 -10.88 -9.69 2.87
CA GLY A 395 -12.32 -9.38 2.80
C GLY A 395 -13.22 -10.51 3.30
N THR A 396 -12.67 -11.57 3.87
CA THR A 396 -13.37 -12.83 4.14
C THR A 396 -14.09 -12.82 5.50
N GLY A 397 -15.04 -11.91 5.71
CA GLY A 397 -16.01 -12.08 6.80
C GLY A 397 -16.95 -13.26 6.57
N PRO A 398 -17.65 -13.76 7.60
CA PRO A 398 -18.64 -14.85 7.46
C PRO A 398 -19.72 -14.57 6.39
N ASP A 399 -20.08 -13.29 6.24
CA ASP A 399 -21.13 -12.81 5.34
C ASP A 399 -20.58 -12.12 4.08
N GLY A 400 -19.26 -12.23 3.82
CA GLY A 400 -18.59 -11.51 2.73
C GLY A 400 -18.21 -10.05 3.04
N ASP A 401 -18.66 -9.53 4.18
CA ASP A 401 -18.23 -8.23 4.71
C ASP A 401 -16.92 -8.39 5.49
N GLY A 402 -15.81 -7.97 4.88
CA GLY A 402 -14.47 -8.08 5.48
C GLY A 402 -14.35 -7.52 6.91
N VAL A 403 -13.47 -8.13 7.71
CA VAL A 403 -13.22 -7.73 9.10
C VAL A 403 -12.51 -6.36 9.14
N ARG A 404 -13.04 -5.41 9.91
CA ARG A 404 -12.37 -4.13 10.19
C ARG A 404 -11.21 -4.39 11.14
N LEU A 405 -9.98 -4.39 10.60
CA LEU A 405 -8.77 -4.65 11.38
C LEU A 405 -8.19 -3.40 12.05
N THR A 406 -8.56 -2.22 11.57
CA THR A 406 -8.00 -0.96 12.07
C THR A 406 -9.06 -0.10 12.75
N LYS A 407 -8.63 0.56 13.83
CA LYS A 407 -9.34 1.67 14.47
C LYS A 407 -8.61 2.96 14.12
N LEU A 408 -9.33 4.09 14.15
CA LEU A 408 -8.73 5.40 13.97
C LEU A 408 -8.90 6.24 15.23
N TYR A 409 -7.79 6.88 15.59
CA TYR A 409 -7.75 7.96 16.56
C TYR A 409 -7.34 9.26 15.87
N ALA A 410 -7.74 10.40 16.43
CA ALA A 410 -7.42 11.72 15.91
C ALA A 410 -7.00 12.64 17.06
N PHE A 411 -5.77 13.16 16.99
CA PHE A 411 -5.37 14.32 17.77
C PHE A 411 -5.78 15.58 17.00
N VAL A 412 -6.77 16.29 17.50
CA VAL A 412 -7.32 17.51 16.90
C VAL A 412 -6.57 18.71 17.48
N ASN A 413 -5.98 19.54 16.60
CA ASN A 413 -5.34 20.80 16.97
C ASN A 413 -6.16 22.01 16.52
N HIS A 414 -6.37 22.15 15.20
CA HIS A 414 -6.96 23.34 14.55
C HIS A 414 -8.06 22.92 13.58
N VAL A 415 -9.19 22.47 14.13
CA VAL A 415 -10.37 22.06 13.35
C VAL A 415 -11.57 22.90 13.75
N GLU A 416 -12.27 23.47 12.77
CA GLU A 416 -13.48 24.25 13.02
C GLU A 416 -14.58 23.37 13.61
N GLY A 417 -15.14 23.79 14.74
CA GLY A 417 -16.27 23.12 15.39
C GLY A 417 -15.89 21.84 16.19
N VAL A 418 -14.60 21.51 16.31
CA VAL A 418 -14.12 20.41 17.14
C VAL A 418 -13.05 20.93 18.09
N GLU A 419 -13.27 20.78 19.39
CA GLU A 419 -12.32 21.24 20.41
C GLU A 419 -10.98 20.49 20.31
N PRO A 420 -9.86 21.11 20.70
CA PRO A 420 -8.58 20.41 20.75
C PRO A 420 -8.59 19.25 21.77
N GLY A 421 -8.10 18.09 21.33
CA GLY A 421 -8.10 16.88 22.15
C GLY A 421 -7.63 15.66 21.38
N ALA A 422 -7.51 14.54 22.08
CA ALA A 422 -7.38 13.21 21.51
C ALA A 422 -8.76 12.56 21.45
N TYR A 423 -9.11 12.05 20.27
CA TYR A 423 -10.40 11.45 20.00
C TYR A 423 -10.24 10.07 19.41
N GLU A 424 -11.17 9.20 19.75
CA GLU A 424 -11.44 7.96 19.06
C GLU A 424 -12.50 8.22 17.98
N TYR A 425 -12.36 7.63 16.81
CA TYR A 425 -13.37 7.73 15.75
C TYR A 425 -14.28 6.51 15.75
N ASP A 426 -15.59 6.76 15.84
CA ASP A 426 -16.64 5.76 15.67
C ASP A 426 -17.11 5.81 14.21
N PRO A 427 -16.68 4.87 13.35
CA PRO A 427 -17.04 4.88 11.93
C PRO A 427 -18.52 4.54 11.67
N ASP A 428 -19.18 3.84 12.59
CA ASP A 428 -20.55 3.37 12.41
C ASP A 428 -21.53 4.49 12.79
N ALA A 429 -21.25 5.21 13.90
CA ALA A 429 -21.98 6.43 14.26
C ALA A 429 -21.52 7.66 13.44
N ARG A 430 -20.33 7.61 12.83
CA ARG A 430 -19.65 8.73 12.15
C ARG A 430 -19.36 9.91 13.08
N GLU A 431 -18.97 9.60 14.31
CA GLU A 431 -18.77 10.58 15.39
C GLU A 431 -17.36 10.47 15.98
N LEU A 432 -16.93 11.51 16.68
CA LEU A 432 -15.73 11.48 17.51
C LEU A 432 -16.11 11.23 18.97
N ARG A 433 -15.26 10.50 19.69
CA ARG A 433 -15.41 10.23 21.12
C ARG A 433 -14.17 10.71 21.86
N LEU A 434 -14.36 11.58 22.84
CA LEU A 434 -13.27 12.29 23.50
C LEU A 434 -12.51 11.35 24.45
N VAL A 435 -11.29 10.97 24.09
CA VAL A 435 -10.37 10.19 24.93
C VAL A 435 -9.69 11.10 25.95
N LYS A 436 -9.19 12.26 25.49
CA LYS A 436 -8.46 13.20 26.35
C LYS A 436 -8.64 14.64 25.87
N ALA A 437 -9.14 15.51 26.75
CA ALA A 437 -9.26 16.94 26.49
C ALA A 437 -7.90 17.65 26.53
N GLY A 438 -7.77 18.73 25.78
CA GLY A 438 -6.62 19.64 25.84
C GLY A 438 -5.81 19.65 24.55
N ARG A 439 -4.94 20.65 24.42
CA ARG A 439 -4.16 20.89 23.20
C ARG A 439 -3.07 19.80 23.04
N PRO A 440 -3.10 18.97 21.98
CA PRO A 440 -2.16 17.87 21.84
C PRO A 440 -0.81 18.27 21.22
N GLY A 441 -0.66 19.51 20.74
CA GLY A 441 0.52 19.99 20.00
C GLY A 441 1.88 19.69 20.67
N GLU A 442 2.02 19.95 21.98
CA GLU A 442 3.27 19.68 22.71
C GLU A 442 3.58 18.18 22.76
N PHE A 443 2.58 17.35 23.06
CA PHE A 443 2.71 15.89 23.06
C PHE A 443 3.14 15.37 21.69
N LEU A 444 2.45 15.82 20.64
CA LEU A 444 2.73 15.43 19.26
C LEU A 444 4.15 15.80 18.85
N GLN A 445 4.57 17.04 19.12
CA GLN A 445 5.88 17.52 18.70
C GLN A 445 7.03 16.88 19.49
N ARG A 446 6.85 16.66 20.80
CA ARG A 446 7.87 16.03 21.66
C ARG A 446 8.11 14.56 21.30
N ASN A 447 7.08 13.85 20.85
CA ASN A 447 7.17 12.43 20.50
C ASN A 447 7.46 12.19 19.01
N TYR A 448 7.85 13.22 18.27
CA TYR A 448 8.22 13.12 16.85
C TYR A 448 9.73 13.23 16.64
N PHE A 449 10.34 12.25 15.97
CA PHE A 449 11.81 12.13 15.91
C PHE A 449 12.46 12.84 14.72
N LEU A 450 11.66 13.36 13.78
CA LEU A 450 12.18 13.99 12.57
C LEU A 450 11.93 15.51 12.60
N SER A 451 12.76 16.25 11.87
CA SER A 451 12.70 17.71 11.79
C SER A 451 11.96 18.24 10.54
N ASN A 452 11.22 17.37 9.85
CA ASN A 452 10.57 17.67 8.57
C ASN A 452 9.08 18.02 8.70
N TYR A 453 8.52 18.04 9.92
CA TYR A 453 7.17 18.50 10.20
C TYR A 453 7.12 19.29 11.51
N ASN A 454 6.30 20.34 11.53
CA ASN A 454 5.82 20.98 12.76
C ASN A 454 4.40 20.46 13.02
N LEU A 455 4.24 19.58 14.01
CA LEU A 455 2.97 18.91 14.29
C LEU A 455 1.98 19.84 15.01
N GLU A 456 2.46 20.88 15.69
CA GLU A 456 1.60 21.91 16.30
C GLU A 456 0.85 22.72 15.23
N GLN A 457 1.38 22.81 14.01
CA GLN A 457 0.75 23.50 12.88
C GLN A 457 -0.22 22.63 12.08
N ALA A 458 -0.21 21.30 12.29
CA ALA A 458 -1.15 20.41 11.60
C ALA A 458 -2.56 20.64 12.14
N GLY A 459 -3.58 20.57 11.28
CA GLY A 459 -4.98 20.67 11.71
C GLY A 459 -5.40 19.49 12.58
N ALA A 460 -5.05 18.27 12.15
CA ALA A 460 -5.20 17.06 12.95
C ALA A 460 -4.10 16.04 12.63
N VAL A 461 -3.83 15.14 13.58
CA VAL A 461 -2.95 13.97 13.41
C VAL A 461 -3.78 12.71 13.61
N LEU A 462 -4.01 11.98 12.52
CA LEU A 462 -4.75 10.72 12.50
C LEU A 462 -3.81 9.56 12.79
N VAL A 463 -4.25 8.62 13.61
CA VAL A 463 -3.44 7.50 14.10
C VAL A 463 -4.22 6.20 13.88
N PRO A 464 -3.93 5.45 12.81
CA PRO A 464 -4.47 4.12 12.64
C PRO A 464 -3.78 3.15 13.59
N THR A 465 -4.61 2.38 14.28
CA THR A 465 -4.19 1.35 15.22
C THR A 465 -4.67 -0.01 14.74
N ILE A 466 -3.92 -1.07 15.10
CA ILE A 466 -4.26 -2.45 14.74
C ILE A 466 -3.78 -3.40 15.83
N ARG A 467 -4.57 -4.44 16.13
CA ARG A 467 -4.22 -5.49 17.09
C ARG A 467 -3.23 -6.49 16.47
N THR A 468 -1.99 -6.03 16.26
CA THR A 468 -0.96 -6.76 15.50
C THR A 468 -0.78 -8.20 15.99
N SER A 469 -0.61 -8.41 17.30
CA SER A 469 -0.45 -9.76 17.87
C SER A 469 -1.66 -10.64 17.59
N ALA A 470 -2.88 -10.10 17.68
CA ALA A 470 -4.10 -10.85 17.39
C ALA A 470 -4.19 -11.28 15.92
N VAL A 471 -3.71 -10.43 14.97
CA VAL A 471 -3.61 -10.83 13.56
C VAL A 471 -2.59 -11.95 13.38
N LEU A 472 -1.41 -11.84 14.01
CA LEU A 472 -0.38 -12.88 13.93
C LEU A 472 -0.85 -14.21 14.55
N ASP A 473 -1.58 -14.15 15.66
CA ASP A 473 -2.17 -15.33 16.30
C ASP A 473 -3.25 -15.98 15.42
N ALA A 474 -3.98 -15.19 14.65
CA ALA A 474 -5.06 -15.65 13.77
C ALA A 474 -4.56 -16.27 12.46
N VAL A 475 -3.53 -15.70 11.83
CA VAL A 475 -3.11 -16.06 10.46
C VAL A 475 -1.61 -16.30 10.29
N GLY A 476 -0.87 -16.42 11.40
CA GLY A 476 0.56 -16.68 11.43
C GLY A 476 1.44 -15.48 11.04
N ASP A 477 2.75 -15.73 10.93
CA ASP A 477 3.76 -14.68 10.72
C ASP A 477 3.54 -13.87 9.43
N ARG A 478 2.98 -14.50 8.39
CA ARG A 478 2.61 -13.83 7.14
C ARG A 478 1.56 -12.72 7.34
N GLY A 479 0.76 -12.81 8.40
CA GLY A 479 -0.14 -11.76 8.86
C GLY A 479 0.54 -10.41 9.10
N TYR A 480 1.86 -10.38 9.34
CA TYR A 480 2.60 -9.13 9.47
C TYR A 480 2.60 -8.30 8.17
N ARG A 481 2.66 -8.97 7.00
CA ARG A 481 2.54 -8.30 5.70
C ARG A 481 1.15 -7.68 5.55
N LEU A 482 0.11 -8.41 5.96
CA LEU A 482 -1.27 -7.93 5.98
C LEU A 482 -1.43 -6.71 6.89
N VAL A 483 -1.00 -6.78 8.15
CA VAL A 483 -1.07 -5.67 9.12
C VAL A 483 -0.55 -4.36 8.51
N ASN A 484 0.66 -4.42 7.95
CA ASN A 484 1.31 -3.23 7.41
C ASN A 484 0.68 -2.79 6.08
N ALA A 485 0.30 -3.72 5.21
CA ALA A 485 -0.38 -3.38 3.98
C ALA A 485 -1.73 -2.69 4.26
N THR A 486 -2.50 -3.14 5.27
CA THR A 486 -3.76 -2.48 5.64
C THR A 486 -3.51 -1.05 6.10
N ILE A 487 -2.50 -0.84 6.95
CA ILE A 487 -2.11 0.49 7.41
C ILE A 487 -1.61 1.37 6.25
N GLY A 488 -0.88 0.81 5.29
CA GLY A 488 -0.48 1.51 4.06
C GLY A 488 -1.65 1.89 3.15
N ALA A 489 -2.69 1.04 3.08
CA ALA A 489 -3.93 1.33 2.37
C ALA A 489 -4.68 2.51 3.02
N VAL A 490 -4.85 2.48 4.35
CA VAL A 490 -5.40 3.61 5.12
C VAL A 490 -4.66 4.90 4.81
N ALA A 491 -3.31 4.87 4.87
CA ALA A 491 -2.50 6.05 4.57
C ALA A 491 -2.69 6.58 3.14
N GLN A 492 -2.78 5.69 2.15
CA GLN A 492 -3.01 6.10 0.77
C GLN A 492 -4.41 6.72 0.59
N SER A 493 -5.43 6.19 1.25
CA SER A 493 -6.78 6.74 1.21
C SER A 493 -6.88 8.13 1.85
N VAL A 494 -6.18 8.36 2.97
CA VAL A 494 -6.10 9.71 3.57
C VAL A 494 -5.31 10.67 2.67
N TYR A 495 -4.25 10.21 2.02
CA TYR A 495 -3.50 11.02 1.06
C TYR A 495 -4.36 11.47 -0.13
N THR A 496 -5.16 10.59 -0.70
CA THR A 496 -6.05 10.93 -1.83
C THR A 496 -7.21 11.80 -1.38
N ALA A 497 -7.85 11.50 -0.24
CA ALA A 497 -8.88 12.34 0.33
C ALA A 497 -8.38 13.76 0.59
N SER A 498 -7.24 13.91 1.27
CA SER A 498 -6.60 15.21 1.50
C SER A 498 -6.34 15.96 0.19
N SER A 499 -5.85 15.27 -0.84
CA SER A 499 -5.61 15.88 -2.15
C SER A 499 -6.90 16.31 -2.86
N ALA A 500 -8.01 15.59 -2.70
CA ALA A 500 -9.30 15.96 -3.27
C ALA A 500 -9.93 17.15 -2.53
N LEU A 501 -9.67 17.25 -1.22
CA LEU A 501 -10.14 18.32 -0.33
C LEU A 501 -9.22 19.55 -0.28
N GLU A 502 -8.16 19.55 -1.11
CA GLU A 502 -7.12 20.59 -1.17
C GLU A 502 -6.36 20.81 0.14
N LEU A 503 -6.25 19.76 0.96
CA LEU A 503 -5.42 19.72 2.15
C LEU A 503 -4.01 19.20 1.85
N GLY A 504 -3.04 19.67 2.63
CA GLY A 504 -1.76 19.00 2.78
C GLY A 504 -1.93 17.71 3.58
N CYS A 505 -1.13 16.69 3.25
CA CYS A 505 -1.04 15.46 4.03
C CYS A 505 0.42 15.04 4.21
N GLY A 506 0.75 14.54 5.40
CA GLY A 506 2.06 14.01 5.73
C GLY A 506 1.93 12.72 6.51
N VAL A 507 2.73 11.72 6.18
CA VAL A 507 2.74 10.44 6.90
C VAL A 507 4.14 10.20 7.43
N ALA A 508 4.22 9.77 8.67
CA ALA A 508 5.48 9.48 9.31
C ALA A 508 5.42 8.22 10.17
N LEU A 509 6.56 7.53 10.19
CA LEU A 509 6.78 6.34 11.01
C LEU A 509 7.72 6.63 12.19
N GLY A 510 8.40 7.77 12.19
CA GLY A 510 9.39 8.16 13.21
C GLY A 510 8.74 8.92 14.37
N PHE A 511 7.99 8.21 15.21
CA PHE A 511 7.37 8.74 16.43
C PHE A 511 7.49 7.71 17.56
N ASP A 512 7.29 8.13 18.81
CA ASP A 512 7.32 7.23 19.96
C ASP A 512 5.99 6.47 20.07
N ASN A 513 5.95 5.24 19.54
CA ASN A 513 4.76 4.40 19.57
C ASN A 513 4.27 4.12 20.99
N VAL A 514 5.17 3.98 21.97
CA VAL A 514 4.82 3.65 23.36
C VAL A 514 4.13 4.83 24.03
N SER A 515 4.65 6.05 23.82
CA SER A 515 3.99 7.26 24.31
C SER A 515 2.58 7.43 23.74
N TYR A 516 2.34 7.01 22.50
CA TYR A 516 1.00 7.05 21.89
C TYR A 516 0.06 5.98 22.46
N ILE A 517 0.57 4.79 22.80
CA ILE A 517 -0.20 3.77 23.52
C ILE A 517 -0.66 4.31 24.87
N GLU A 518 0.27 4.91 25.64
CA GLU A 518 -0.01 5.49 26.95
C GLU A 518 -1.01 6.66 26.85
N GLU A 519 -0.81 7.58 25.89
CA GLU A 519 -1.64 8.77 25.73
C GLU A 519 -3.08 8.45 25.30
N LEU A 520 -3.28 7.38 24.53
CA LEU A 520 -4.58 6.93 24.03
C LEU A 520 -5.19 5.79 24.89
N GLY A 521 -4.48 5.29 25.90
CA GLY A 521 -4.96 4.22 26.79
C GLY A 521 -5.11 2.85 26.12
N LEU A 522 -4.23 2.50 25.18
CA LEU A 522 -4.38 1.32 24.30
C LEU A 522 -3.88 0.00 24.90
N ASP A 523 -3.27 0.01 26.09
CA ASP A 523 -2.67 -1.17 26.71
C ASP A 523 -3.68 -2.32 26.89
N ALA A 524 -4.92 -1.99 27.28
CA ALA A 524 -5.97 -2.97 27.55
C ALA A 524 -6.55 -3.62 26.28
N THR A 525 -6.49 -2.94 25.13
CA THR A 525 -7.06 -3.42 23.87
C THR A 525 -6.05 -4.19 23.02
N GLY A 526 -4.75 -4.00 23.29
CA GLY A 526 -3.66 -4.57 22.50
C GLY A 526 -3.52 -3.90 21.12
N GLU A 527 -4.08 -2.71 20.95
CA GLU A 527 -3.98 -1.91 19.74
C GLU A 527 -2.60 -1.25 19.63
N ALA A 528 -1.97 -1.35 18.46
CA ALA A 528 -0.67 -0.77 18.19
C ALA A 528 -0.78 0.38 17.16
N PRO A 529 -0.39 1.63 17.50
CA PRO A 529 -0.27 2.69 16.52
C PRO A 529 0.96 2.42 15.65
N LEU A 530 0.78 2.24 14.34
CA LEU A 530 1.89 1.87 13.44
C LEU A 530 2.38 3.04 12.57
N LEU A 531 1.56 4.06 12.37
CA LEU A 531 1.93 5.30 11.69
C LEU A 531 1.13 6.49 12.21
N ILE A 532 1.59 7.70 11.90
CA ILE A 532 0.82 8.93 12.11
C ILE A 532 0.62 9.66 10.78
N MET A 533 -0.55 10.26 10.59
CA MET A 533 -0.95 10.98 9.38
C MET A 533 -1.41 12.38 9.74
N MET A 534 -0.60 13.37 9.41
CA MET A 534 -0.91 14.78 9.62
C MET A 534 -1.72 15.30 8.43
N ILE A 535 -2.83 15.98 8.70
CA ILE A 535 -3.62 16.73 7.72
C ILE A 535 -3.70 18.20 8.14
N GLY A 536 -3.76 19.10 7.16
CA GLY A 536 -3.82 20.53 7.44
C GLY A 536 -3.78 21.38 6.18
N ASN A 537 -4.17 22.65 6.30
CA ASN A 537 -3.95 23.60 5.22
C ASN A 537 -2.44 23.88 5.09
N GLU A 538 -1.96 24.00 3.85
CA GLU A 538 -0.60 24.46 3.58
C GLU A 538 -0.56 25.98 3.45
N ARG A 539 0.61 26.56 3.74
CA ARG A 539 0.89 27.97 3.45
C ARG A 539 0.58 28.29 1.98
N PRO A 540 -0.12 29.39 1.68
CA PRO A 540 -0.35 29.82 0.31
C PRO A 540 0.98 30.17 -0.38
N ALA A 541 1.04 29.95 -1.70
CA ALA A 541 2.21 30.24 -2.54
C ALA A 541 3.53 29.58 -2.04
N PRO A 542 3.60 28.24 -1.97
CA PRO A 542 4.85 27.58 -1.61
C PRO A 542 5.95 27.93 -2.62
N ALA A 543 7.18 28.08 -2.13
CA ALA A 543 8.35 28.24 -3.00
C ALA A 543 8.48 27.01 -3.93
N ASP A 544 8.66 27.28 -5.22
CA ASP A 544 8.78 26.24 -6.24
C ASP A 544 9.96 26.54 -7.17
N PHE A 545 10.60 25.48 -7.67
CA PHE A 545 11.72 25.59 -8.58
C PHE A 545 11.20 25.68 -10.02
N ARG A 546 11.34 26.85 -10.65
CA ARG A 546 11.06 27.02 -12.08
C ARG A 546 12.22 26.45 -12.90
N TYR A 547 11.94 25.43 -13.70
CA TYR A 547 12.93 24.68 -14.49
C TYR A 547 12.78 24.89 -16.01
N GLU A 548 11.92 25.82 -16.42
CA GLU A 548 11.76 26.20 -17.83
C GLU A 548 13.13 26.60 -18.39
N ILE A 549 13.59 25.87 -19.41
CA ILE A 549 14.77 26.25 -20.17
C ILE A 549 14.34 27.45 -21.01
N ALA A 550 14.96 28.60 -20.77
CA ALA A 550 14.76 29.81 -21.57
C ALA A 550 15.22 29.62 -23.02
#